data_AF-A0AAX2H466-F1
#
_entry.id   AF-A0AAX2H466-F1
#
_cell.length_a   1.000
_cell.length_b   1.000
_cell.length_c   1.000
_cell.angle_alpha   90.00
_cell.angle_beta   90.00
_cell.angle_gamma   90.00
#
_symmetry.space_group_name_H-M   'P 1'
#
loop_
_entity.id
_entity.type
_entity.pdbx_description
1 polymer ?
#
loop_
_entity_poly.entity_id
_entity_poly.type
_entity_poly.pdbx_seq_one_letter_code
_entity_poly.pdbx_strand_id
1 'polypeptide(L)'
;MPTKSLRILIADAERKEALKIERALNGLGYFRIAPLDRIEALLGLGDAEKHAFDVLLISQPMAAAAGFDRPDARKEHPQYKHVLVYASAHDVAQRVNALMQSIDVPVTTSGLSG
;
A
#
# COMPACT_ATOMS: atom_id res chain seq x y z
N MET A 1 2.73 -20.45 -10.11
CA MET A 1 2.56 -19.02 -10.49
C MET A 1 3.37 -18.20 -9.51
N PRO A 2 4.31 -17.32 -9.94
CA PRO A 2 5.02 -16.46 -9.00
C PRO A 2 4.04 -15.40 -8.48
N THR A 3 3.55 -15.58 -7.26
CA THR A 3 2.78 -14.55 -6.55
C THR A 3 3.75 -13.53 -5.99
N LYS A 4 3.50 -12.25 -6.23
CA LYS A 4 4.33 -11.19 -5.66
C LYS A 4 4.14 -11.12 -4.15
N SER A 5 5.24 -10.97 -3.41
CA SER A 5 5.26 -11.20 -1.95
C SER A 5 4.93 -9.97 -1.09
N LEU A 6 4.74 -8.81 -1.71
CA LEU A 6 4.46 -7.55 -1.01
C LEU A 6 3.19 -7.65 -0.16
N ARG A 7 3.28 -7.25 1.12
CA ARG A 7 2.15 -7.10 2.05
C ARG A 7 1.55 -5.71 1.87
N ILE A 8 0.38 -5.65 1.25
CA ILE A 8 -0.30 -4.40 0.86
C ILE A 8 -1.53 -4.20 1.75
N LEU A 9 -1.66 -3.00 2.30
CA LEU A 9 -2.87 -2.55 2.97
C LEU A 9 -3.61 -1.53 2.11
N ILE A 10 -4.94 -1.61 2.09
CA ILE A 10 -5.81 -0.61 1.47
C ILE A 10 -6.71 -0.02 2.56
N ALA A 11 -6.42 1.20 2.99
CA ALA A 11 -7.16 1.90 4.02
C ALA A 11 -8.16 2.87 3.38
N ASP A 12 -9.44 2.48 3.38
CA ASP A 12 -10.52 3.27 2.80
C ASP A 12 -11.86 2.91 3.44
N ALA A 13 -12.60 3.90 3.92
CA ALA A 13 -13.93 3.69 4.49
C ALA A 13 -14.93 3.22 3.43
N GLU A 14 -14.69 3.59 2.17
CA GLU A 14 -15.52 3.15 1.04
C GLU A 14 -15.06 1.79 0.54
N ARG A 15 -15.66 0.72 1.06
CA ARG A 15 -15.30 -0.67 0.70
C ARG A 15 -15.36 -0.95 -0.81
N LYS A 16 -16.19 -0.23 -1.56
CA LYS A 16 -16.27 -0.34 -3.03
C LYS A 16 -15.01 0.19 -3.72
N GLU A 17 -14.42 1.26 -3.20
CA GLU A 17 -13.17 1.83 -3.72
C GLU A 17 -12.01 0.88 -3.44
N ALA A 18 -11.90 0.38 -2.20
CA ALA A 18 -10.88 -0.61 -1.85
C ALA A 18 -10.94 -1.86 -2.73
N LEU A 19 -12.15 -2.39 -3.00
CA LEU A 19 -12.34 -3.57 -3.85
C LEU A 19 -11.89 -3.35 -5.31
N LYS A 20 -12.04 -2.13 -5.85
CA LYS A 20 -11.56 -1.81 -7.21
C LYS A 20 -10.04 -1.92 -7.28
N ILE A 21 -9.35 -1.36 -6.29
CA ILE A 21 -7.88 -1.39 -6.19
C ILE A 21 -7.40 -2.82 -5.98
N GLU A 22 -8.03 -3.56 -5.07
CA GLU A 22 -7.71 -4.97 -4.79
C GLU A 22 -7.82 -5.83 -6.06
N ARG A 23 -8.89 -5.68 -6.84
CA ARG A 23 -9.06 -6.40 -8.12
C ARG A 23 -7.97 -6.06 -9.13
N ALA A 24 -7.59 -4.78 -9.23
CA ALA A 24 -6.52 -4.36 -10.13
C ALA A 24 -5.16 -4.94 -9.71
N LEU A 25 -4.87 -4.99 -8.41
CA LEU A 25 -3.67 -5.63 -7.85
C LEU A 25 -3.64 -7.14 -8.06
N ASN A 26 -4.76 -7.82 -7.81
CA ASN A 26 -4.92 -9.26 -8.05
C ASN A 26 -4.66 -9.60 -9.53
N GLY A 27 -5.12 -8.75 -10.47
CA GLY A 27 -4.84 -8.90 -11.90
C GLY A 27 -3.35 -8.83 -12.26
N LEU A 28 -2.51 -8.21 -11.40
CA LEU A 28 -1.06 -8.14 -11.54
C LEU A 28 -0.30 -9.22 -10.74
N GLY A 29 -1.00 -10.10 -10.04
CA GLY A 29 -0.40 -11.20 -9.27
C GLY A 29 0.00 -10.85 -7.84
N TYR A 30 -0.48 -9.74 -7.28
CA TYR A 30 -0.38 -9.42 -5.85
C TYR A 30 -1.57 -10.00 -5.12
N PHE A 31 -1.35 -10.81 -4.08
CA PHE A 31 -2.44 -11.49 -3.36
C PHE A 31 -2.41 -11.31 -1.84
N ARG A 32 -1.35 -10.71 -1.27
CA ARG A 32 -1.26 -10.39 0.16
C ARG A 32 -1.80 -9.00 0.41
N ILE A 33 -3.10 -8.83 0.18
CA ILE A 33 -3.81 -7.55 0.28
C ILE A 33 -4.79 -7.63 1.45
N ALA A 34 -4.76 -6.63 2.35
CA ALA A 34 -5.71 -6.52 3.44
C ALA A 34 -6.43 -5.15 3.39
N PRO A 35 -7.75 -5.10 3.18
CA PRO A 35 -8.51 -3.87 3.28
C PRO A 35 -8.77 -3.49 4.76
N LEU A 36 -8.73 -2.20 5.05
CA LEU A 36 -9.08 -1.59 6.33
C LEU A 36 -10.17 -0.54 6.06
N ASP A 37 -11.39 -0.82 6.52
CA ASP A 37 -12.55 0.05 6.31
C ASP A 37 -12.80 1.04 7.46
N ARG A 38 -12.01 0.93 8.53
CA ARG A 38 -12.14 1.71 9.75
C ARG A 38 -10.82 2.32 10.14
N ILE A 39 -10.87 3.59 10.48
CA ILE A 39 -9.69 4.35 10.89
C ILE A 39 -9.08 3.77 12.16
N GLU A 40 -9.88 3.25 13.08
CA GLU A 40 -9.41 2.64 14.33
C GLU A 40 -8.56 1.41 14.05
N ALA A 41 -8.90 0.63 13.02
CA ALA A 41 -8.12 -0.52 12.60
C ALA A 41 -6.76 -0.11 12.03
N LEU A 42 -6.70 1.03 11.31
CA LEU A 42 -5.45 1.60 10.83
C LEU A 42 -4.59 2.13 11.98
N LEU A 43 -5.17 2.91 12.90
CA LEU A 43 -4.45 3.49 14.05
C LEU A 43 -3.94 2.40 15.01
N GLY A 44 -4.68 1.30 15.15
CA GLY A 44 -4.25 0.13 15.93
C GLY A 44 -3.01 -0.58 15.39
N LEU A 45 -2.57 -0.29 14.17
CA LEU A 45 -1.31 -0.77 13.62
C LEU A 45 -0.11 0.13 13.95
N GLY A 46 -0.30 1.16 14.78
CA GLY A 46 0.74 2.10 15.21
C GLY A 46 1.98 1.42 15.80
N ASP A 47 1.77 0.40 16.63
CA ASP A 47 2.84 -0.32 17.35
C ASP A 47 3.41 -1.51 16.58
N ALA A 48 3.00 -1.71 15.32
CA ALA A 48 3.54 -2.78 14.49
C ALA A 48 5.05 -2.58 14.26
N GLU A 49 5.77 -3.70 14.10
CA GLU A 49 7.20 -3.66 13.83
C GLU A 49 7.53 -2.84 12.56
N LYS A 50 8.71 -2.24 12.56
CA LYS A 50 9.21 -1.50 11.39
C LYS A 50 9.16 -2.38 10.14
N HIS A 51 8.61 -1.83 9.06
CA HIS A 51 8.41 -2.53 7.79
C HIS A 51 7.57 -3.82 7.89
N ALA A 52 6.66 -3.93 8.87
CA ALA A 52 5.65 -4.99 8.93
C ALA A 52 4.75 -5.02 7.67
N PHE A 53 4.62 -3.91 6.96
CA PHE A 53 3.87 -3.79 5.73
C PHE A 53 4.70 -3.10 4.65
N ASP A 54 4.57 -3.59 3.42
CA ASP A 54 5.36 -3.07 2.30
C ASP A 54 4.70 -1.83 1.69
N VAL A 55 3.37 -1.83 1.54
CA VAL A 55 2.63 -0.71 0.95
C VAL A 55 1.37 -0.43 1.75
N LEU A 56 1.12 0.83 2.07
CA LEU A 56 -0.17 1.36 2.49
C LEU A 56 -0.73 2.26 1.39
N LEU A 57 -1.84 1.84 0.78
CA LEU A 57 -2.68 2.68 -0.07
C LEU A 57 -3.79 3.26 0.82
N ILE A 58 -3.84 4.57 1.00
CA ILE A 58 -4.80 5.23 1.89
C ILE A 58 -5.61 6.28 1.15
N SER A 59 -6.93 6.28 1.30
CA SER A 59 -7.76 7.30 0.67
C SER A 59 -7.52 8.66 1.31
N GLN A 60 -7.60 9.73 0.52
CA GLN A 60 -7.36 11.09 1.00
C GLN A 60 -8.21 11.48 2.22
N PRO A 61 -9.50 11.14 2.31
CA PRO A 61 -10.29 11.40 3.51
C PRO A 61 -9.76 10.68 4.76
N MET A 62 -9.36 9.41 4.62
CA MET A 62 -8.82 8.63 5.73
C MET A 62 -7.42 9.09 6.12
N ALA A 63 -6.60 9.51 5.14
CA ALA A 63 -5.28 10.05 5.38
C ALA A 63 -5.33 11.34 6.21
N ALA A 64 -6.25 12.26 5.86
CA ALA A 64 -6.46 13.48 6.63
C ALA A 64 -6.92 13.18 8.07
N ALA A 65 -7.83 12.23 8.23
CA ALA A 65 -8.34 11.85 9.55
C ALA A 65 -7.29 11.12 10.42
N ALA A 66 -6.38 10.36 9.81
CA ALA A 66 -5.34 9.60 10.49
C ALA A 66 -3.98 10.33 10.58
N GLY A 67 -3.86 11.55 10.06
CA GLY A 67 -2.64 12.37 10.12
C GLY A 67 -1.56 12.03 9.09
N PHE A 68 -1.89 11.29 8.04
CA PHE A 68 -0.97 10.89 6.96
C PHE A 68 -0.74 11.98 5.90
N ASP A 69 -1.45 13.10 5.97
CA ASP A 69 -1.30 14.24 5.06
C ASP A 69 -0.15 15.20 5.46
N ARG A 70 0.54 14.91 6.56
CA ARG A 70 1.64 15.72 7.09
C ARG A 70 2.99 15.35 6.46
N PRO A 71 3.91 16.31 6.26
CA PRO A 71 5.23 16.06 5.66
C PRO A 71 6.07 15.02 6.41
N ASP A 72 5.92 14.94 7.73
CA ASP A 72 6.67 14.03 8.60
C ASP A 72 5.97 12.68 8.85
N ALA A 73 4.76 12.46 8.31
CA ALA A 73 3.98 11.25 8.56
C ALA A 73 4.77 9.96 8.25
N ARG A 74 5.66 9.99 7.27
CA ARG A 74 6.52 8.83 6.95
C ARG A 74 7.51 8.47 8.06
N LYS A 75 7.99 9.44 8.84
CA LYS A 75 8.86 9.19 10.01
C LYS A 75 8.05 8.66 11.19
N GLU A 76 6.82 9.14 11.33
CA GLU A 76 5.88 8.75 12.38
C GLU A 76 5.31 7.33 12.16
N HIS A 77 5.35 6.83 10.91
CA HIS A 77 4.82 5.51 10.56
C HIS A 77 5.86 4.55 9.95
N PRO A 78 6.88 4.10 10.73
CA PRO A 78 7.94 3.22 10.25
C PRO A 78 7.49 1.80 9.90
N GLN A 79 6.29 1.39 10.32
CA GLN A 79 5.72 0.08 9.99
C GLN A 79 5.41 -0.09 8.49
N TYR A 80 5.26 1.01 7.74
CA TYR A 80 5.02 1.01 6.29
C TYR A 80 6.29 1.43 5.52
N LYS A 81 6.75 0.62 4.56
CA LYS A 81 7.87 1.04 3.69
C LYS A 81 7.47 2.16 2.73
N HIS A 82 6.29 2.03 2.15
CA HIS A 82 5.68 2.98 1.22
C HIS A 82 4.27 3.34 1.69
N VAL A 83 3.97 4.64 1.74
CA VAL A 83 2.62 5.17 1.99
C VAL A 83 2.22 6.00 0.78
N LEU A 84 1.02 5.76 0.27
CA LEU A 84 0.51 6.40 -0.93
C LEU A 84 -0.92 6.87 -0.67
N VAL A 85 -1.09 8.18 -0.66
CA VAL A 85 -2.41 8.81 -0.54
C VAL A 85 -3.05 8.90 -1.92
N TYR A 86 -4.28 8.44 -2.07
CA TYR A 86 -5.02 8.53 -3.32
C TYR A 86 -6.35 9.27 -3.18
N ALA A 87 -6.74 9.98 -4.24
CA ALA A 87 -8.02 10.68 -4.31
C ALA A 87 -9.15 9.81 -4.91
N SER A 88 -8.81 8.84 -5.77
CA SER A 88 -9.77 8.01 -6.51
C SER A 88 -9.22 6.61 -6.74
N ALA A 89 -10.01 5.56 -6.47
CA ALA A 89 -9.61 4.19 -6.78
C ALA A 89 -9.51 3.95 -8.30
N HIS A 90 -10.25 4.71 -9.11
CA HIS A 90 -10.16 4.60 -10.56
C HIS A 90 -8.76 4.95 -11.06
N ASP A 91 -8.18 6.05 -10.57
CA ASP A 91 -6.85 6.51 -10.98
C ASP A 91 -5.76 5.55 -10.50
N VAL A 92 -5.90 5.04 -9.28
CA VAL A 92 -4.99 4.01 -8.75
C VAL A 92 -5.06 2.77 -9.61
N ALA A 93 -6.24 2.24 -9.91
CA ALA A 93 -6.40 1.03 -10.72
C ALA A 93 -5.80 1.18 -12.12
N GLN A 94 -5.92 2.36 -12.75
CA GLN A 94 -5.28 2.63 -14.05
C GLN A 94 -3.75 2.67 -13.98
N ARG A 95 -3.20 3.13 -12.85
CA ARG A 95 -1.75 3.36 -12.68
C ARG A 95 -1.05 2.29 -11.85
N VAL A 96 -1.78 1.31 -11.33
CA VAL A 96 -1.28 0.35 -10.35
C VAL A 96 -0.10 -0.45 -10.89
N ASN A 97 -0.07 -0.76 -12.18
CA ASN A 97 1.07 -1.43 -12.80
C ASN A 97 2.35 -0.58 -12.70
N ALA A 98 2.29 0.68 -13.13
CA ALA A 98 3.43 1.59 -13.08
C ALA A 98 3.84 1.89 -11.62
N LEU A 99 2.87 2.07 -10.73
CA LEU A 99 3.10 2.26 -9.30
C LEU A 99 3.84 1.07 -8.70
N MET A 100 3.40 -0.13 -9.06
CA MET A 100 3.96 -1.35 -8.52
C MET A 100 5.32 -1.69 -9.13
N GLN A 101 5.64 -1.24 -10.34
CA GLN A 101 6.99 -1.39 -10.94
C GLN A 101 8.06 -0.57 -10.22
N SER A 102 7.71 0.59 -9.65
CA SER A 102 8.66 1.40 -8.89
C SER A 102 8.87 0.90 -7.45
N ILE A 103 7.93 0.10 -6.92
CA ILE A 103 7.97 -0.46 -5.56
C ILE A 103 8.55 -1.87 -5.58
N ASP A 104 8.00 -2.73 -6.41
CA ASP A 104 8.44 -4.11 -6.62
C ASP A 104 9.54 -4.13 -7.67
N VAL A 105 10.63 -3.42 -7.37
CA VAL A 105 11.85 -3.53 -8.18
C VAL A 105 12.33 -4.96 -7.98
N PRO A 106 12.32 -5.83 -9.02
CA PRO A 106 12.97 -7.12 -8.88
C PRO A 106 14.40 -6.80 -8.48
N VAL A 107 14.87 -7.39 -7.38
CA VAL A 107 16.30 -7.36 -7.07
C VAL A 107 16.96 -7.99 -8.28
N THR A 108 17.43 -7.16 -9.21
CA THR A 108 18.27 -7.60 -10.29
C THR A 108 19.46 -8.15 -9.56
N THR A 109 19.57 -9.48 -9.51
CA THR A 109 20.77 -10.17 -9.08
C THR A 109 21.88 -9.58 -9.94
N SER A 110 22.56 -8.56 -9.42
CA SER A 110 23.76 -8.03 -10.01
C SER A 110 24.70 -9.23 -10.05
N GLY A 111 25.03 -9.62 -11.27
CA GLY A 111 25.67 -10.90 -11.55
C GLY A 111 26.95 -11.09 -10.77
N LEU A 112 27.28 -12.36 -10.57
CA LEU A 112 28.63 -12.84 -10.34
C LEU A 112 29.65 -12.08 -11.22
N SER A 113 30.76 -11.65 -10.63
CA SER A 113 32.12 -11.79 -11.18
C SER A 113 33.12 -11.26 -10.14
N GLY A 114 34.01 -12.14 -9.68
CA GLY A 114 35.08 -11.87 -8.73
C GLY A 114 35.54 -13.15 -8.06
#